data_AF-A8PM45-F1
#
_entry.id   AF-A8PM45-F1
#
_cell.length_a   1.000
_cell.length_b   1.000
_cell.length_c   1.000
_cell.angle_alpha   90.00
_cell.angle_beta   90.00
_cell.angle_gamma   90.00
#
_symmetry.space_group_name_H-M   'P 1'
#
loop_
_entity.id
_entity.type
_entity.pdbx_description
1 polymer ?
#
loop_
_entity_poly.entity_id
_entity_poly.type
_entity_poly.pdbx_seq_one_letter_code
_entity_poly.pdbx_strand_id
1 'polypeptide(L)'
;MAAKRSETKKYDQNKKQSDKDTNKIQEPMEMASPLTEPEGRGAFRKLFMKLGEKVGTIKTSELNPDYLNQVKDADTYKEMLCKLAESIMHVLQQNPKLVPEAESKMEFECPLNQDPTELLSVSLEAMRENFSAHIPALEACIRACIKLAELRRSYCKRGRRAIHFIRTFINVDYVLLNNQRQELIKRRQEMDFAKHEYANNPTEQKKESCNKAIAKFKEQSDEVFEALGTIQSKKEKHRIELIKILDEMRKYHNSAAEECFLVCKSKW
;
A
#
# COMPACT_ATOMS: atom_id res chain seq x y z
N MET A 1 40.10 25.43 -58.90
CA MET A 1 41.37 26.13 -58.61
C MET A 1 41.08 27.25 -57.62
N ALA A 2 41.81 27.23 -56.50
CA ALA A 2 41.88 28.19 -55.39
C ALA A 2 40.81 29.31 -55.29
N ALA A 3 39.80 29.08 -54.46
CA ALA A 3 39.01 30.13 -53.83
C ALA A 3 39.73 30.61 -52.56
N LYS A 4 40.11 31.89 -52.52
CA LYS A 4 40.49 32.64 -51.31
C LYS A 4 39.74 33.96 -51.32
N ARG A 5 38.66 34.05 -50.54
CA ARG A 5 38.12 35.33 -50.04
C ARG A 5 37.76 35.13 -48.58
N SER A 6 38.70 35.54 -47.73
CA SER A 6 38.52 35.74 -46.30
C SER A 6 38.05 37.18 -46.10
N GLU A 7 36.75 37.37 -45.87
CA GLU A 7 36.21 38.64 -45.36
C GLU A 7 35.72 38.42 -43.94
N THR A 8 36.57 38.83 -43.00
CA THR A 8 36.29 38.97 -41.58
C THR A 8 35.54 40.28 -41.37
N LYS A 9 34.31 40.25 -40.83
CA LYS A 9 33.69 41.40 -40.15
C LYS A 9 32.51 40.99 -39.25
N LYS A 10 32.77 41.15 -37.93
CA LYS A 10 31.88 41.53 -36.83
C LYS A 10 30.38 41.19 -36.92
N TYR A 11 29.89 40.44 -35.93
CA TYR A 11 28.62 40.76 -35.28
C TYR A 11 28.73 40.49 -33.77
N ASP A 12 28.67 41.57 -33.00
CA ASP A 12 28.63 41.58 -31.54
C ASP A 12 27.38 40.84 -31.03
N GLN A 13 27.63 39.84 -30.18
CA GLN A 13 26.61 39.11 -29.44
C GLN A 13 26.02 40.01 -28.36
N ASN A 14 24.79 40.45 -28.56
CA ASN A 14 24.01 41.12 -27.53
C ASN A 14 22.69 40.37 -27.31
N LYS A 15 22.63 39.69 -26.17
CA LYS A 15 21.48 39.62 -25.25
C LYS A 15 20.16 39.05 -25.82
N LYS A 16 19.81 37.83 -25.40
CA LYS A 16 18.51 37.44 -24.81
C LYS A 16 18.38 35.92 -24.73
N GLN A 17 17.50 35.50 -23.81
CA GLN A 17 17.00 34.15 -23.56
C GLN A 17 17.86 33.31 -22.61
N SER A 18 17.30 32.64 -21.62
CA SER A 18 15.91 32.51 -21.18
C SER A 18 16.00 31.67 -19.92
N ASP A 19 15.40 32.13 -18.83
CA ASP A 19 15.16 31.30 -17.65
C ASP A 19 14.47 30.00 -18.08
N LYS A 20 15.14 28.87 -17.82
CA LYS A 20 14.55 27.54 -17.86
C LYS A 20 14.81 26.91 -16.49
N ASP A 21 14.01 27.35 -15.53
CA ASP A 21 13.71 26.58 -14.31
C ASP A 21 13.13 25.23 -14.73
N THR A 22 14.03 24.26 -14.87
CA THR A 22 13.65 22.87 -15.08
C THR A 22 13.59 22.24 -13.70
N ASN A 23 12.36 22.19 -13.17
CA ASN A 23 11.98 21.60 -11.90
C ASN A 23 12.78 20.33 -11.58
N LYS A 24 13.67 20.44 -10.59
CA LYS A 24 14.26 19.32 -9.87
C LYS A 24 13.16 18.62 -9.07
N ILE A 25 12.53 17.61 -9.65
CA ILE A 25 11.74 16.65 -8.89
C ILE A 25 12.72 15.60 -8.37
N GLN A 26 13.22 15.81 -7.16
CA GLN A 26 13.98 14.81 -6.43
C GLN A 26 13.49 14.86 -4.99
N GLU A 27 12.30 14.30 -4.76
CA GLU A 27 11.82 14.06 -3.39
C GLU A 27 12.61 12.88 -2.79
N PRO A 28 13.28 13.08 -1.64
CA PRO A 28 14.00 12.02 -0.96
C PRO A 28 13.00 11.17 -0.17
N MET A 29 12.70 9.98 -0.68
CA MET A 29 11.83 9.01 -0.02
C MET A 29 12.45 8.61 1.34
N GLU A 30 11.73 8.90 2.43
CA GLU A 30 12.15 8.63 3.81
C GLU A 30 12.39 7.13 4.05
N MET A 31 13.58 6.82 4.53
CA MET A 31 14.06 5.46 4.77
C MET A 31 13.60 4.98 6.15
N ALA A 32 12.74 3.96 6.20
CA ALA A 32 12.46 3.25 7.44
C ALA A 32 13.71 2.49 7.92
N SER A 33 14.07 2.69 9.19
CA SER A 33 15.29 2.20 9.85
C SER A 33 15.45 0.67 9.79
N PRO A 34 16.64 0.16 9.45
CA PRO A 34 16.85 -1.28 9.24
C PRO A 34 17.25 -2.02 10.51
N LEU A 35 16.82 -3.28 10.55
CA LEU A 35 17.22 -4.32 11.50
C LEU A 35 18.73 -4.53 11.54
N THR A 36 19.21 -4.73 12.76
CA THR A 36 20.58 -4.90 13.26
C THR A 36 21.45 -5.87 12.45
N GLU A 37 22.55 -5.36 11.89
CA GLU A 37 23.72 -6.09 11.40
C GLU A 37 24.98 -5.60 12.16
N PRO A 38 26.05 -6.41 12.29
CA PRO A 38 27.06 -6.24 13.33
C PRO A 38 27.89 -4.97 13.18
N GLU A 39 27.97 -4.26 14.30
CA GLU A 39 28.49 -2.90 14.46
C GLU A 39 29.99 -2.80 14.19
N GLY A 40 30.39 -1.78 13.44
CA GLY A 40 31.80 -1.46 13.18
C GLY A 40 32.09 -1.24 11.70
N ARG A 41 32.54 -2.26 10.98
CA ARG A 41 33.05 -2.09 9.60
C ARG A 41 31.97 -1.75 8.57
N GLY A 42 30.75 -2.29 8.72
CA GLY A 42 29.65 -2.05 7.79
C GLY A 42 29.14 -0.60 7.82
N ALA A 43 29.09 0.00 9.02
CA ALA A 43 28.62 1.36 9.21
C ALA A 43 29.56 2.39 8.56
N PHE A 44 30.88 2.23 8.72
CA PHE A 44 31.85 3.12 8.06
C PHE A 44 31.78 3.02 6.54
N ARG A 45 31.63 1.81 5.98
CA ARG A 45 31.49 1.64 4.53
C ARG A 45 30.22 2.35 4.00
N LYS A 46 29.10 2.23 4.71
CA LYS A 46 27.84 2.96 4.40
C LYS A 46 28.03 4.47 4.49
N LEU A 47 28.72 4.98 5.51
CA LEU A 47 29.01 6.42 5.65
C LEU A 47 29.92 6.91 4.52
N PHE A 48 31.00 6.20 4.20
CA PHE A 48 31.90 6.55 3.09
C PHE A 48 31.18 6.54 1.74
N MET A 49 30.29 5.58 1.51
CA MET A 49 29.47 5.56 0.29
C MET A 49 28.53 6.75 0.22
N LYS A 50 27.78 7.03 1.30
CA LYS A 50 26.90 8.21 1.36
C LYS A 50 27.68 9.52 1.22
N LEU A 51 28.88 9.61 1.79
CA LEU A 51 29.75 10.79 1.64
C LEU A 51 30.24 10.89 0.20
N GLY A 52 30.69 9.78 -0.40
CA GLY A 52 31.18 9.76 -1.78
C GLY A 52 30.10 10.07 -2.82
N GLU A 53 28.86 9.62 -2.58
CA GLU A 53 27.69 10.01 -3.37
C GLU A 53 27.39 11.51 -3.23
N LYS A 54 27.36 12.04 -1.99
CA LYS A 54 27.08 13.47 -1.75
C LYS A 54 28.19 14.41 -2.26
N VAL A 55 29.44 13.97 -2.17
CA VAL A 55 30.62 14.74 -2.63
C VAL A 55 30.82 14.57 -4.15
N GLY A 56 30.11 13.62 -4.79
CA GLY A 56 30.18 13.38 -6.23
C GLY A 56 31.41 12.58 -6.68
N THR A 57 32.16 11.97 -5.75
CA THR A 57 33.27 11.06 -6.07
C THR A 57 32.78 9.74 -6.65
N ILE A 58 31.62 9.24 -6.19
CA ILE A 58 31.01 8.01 -6.71
C ILE A 58 29.88 8.40 -7.67
N LYS A 59 30.00 8.02 -8.95
CA LYS A 59 28.91 8.18 -9.91
C LYS A 59 27.79 7.21 -9.56
N THR A 60 26.63 7.72 -9.16
CA THR A 60 25.43 6.92 -8.93
C THR A 60 24.83 6.47 -10.25
N SER A 61 24.62 5.17 -10.42
CA SER A 61 23.91 4.65 -11.59
C SER A 61 22.44 5.06 -11.52
N GLU A 62 21.93 5.64 -12.60
CA GLU A 62 20.50 5.91 -12.73
C GLU A 62 19.73 4.59 -12.85
N LEU A 63 18.55 4.55 -12.25
CA LEU A 63 17.63 3.43 -12.43
C LEU A 63 16.89 3.60 -13.76
N ASN A 64 16.50 2.47 -14.36
CA ASN A 64 15.73 2.47 -15.61
C ASN A 64 14.45 3.31 -15.44
N PRO A 65 14.16 4.29 -16.32
CA PRO A 65 12.92 5.06 -16.27
C PRO A 65 11.65 4.20 -16.23
N ASP A 66 11.62 3.07 -16.94
CA ASP A 66 10.48 2.16 -16.94
C ASP A 66 10.26 1.52 -15.56
N TYR A 67 11.33 1.21 -14.84
CA TYR A 67 11.26 0.75 -13.46
C TYR A 67 10.63 1.83 -12.57
N LEU A 68 11.11 3.07 -12.67
CA LEU A 68 10.62 4.19 -11.85
C LEU A 68 9.12 4.43 -12.08
N ASN A 69 8.67 4.35 -13.33
CA ASN A 69 7.26 4.48 -13.68
C ASN A 69 6.42 3.34 -13.09
N GLN A 70 6.84 2.07 -13.24
CA GLN A 70 6.11 0.93 -12.68
C GLN A 70 6.04 0.96 -11.15
N VAL A 71 7.11 1.40 -10.49
CA VAL A 71 7.12 1.61 -9.05
C VAL A 71 6.10 2.68 -8.65
N LYS A 72 6.08 3.82 -9.33
CA LYS A 72 5.09 4.87 -9.06
C LYS A 72 3.66 4.37 -9.24
N ASP A 73 3.40 3.59 -10.28
CA ASP A 73 2.09 2.99 -10.52
C ASP A 73 1.70 2.00 -9.42
N ALA A 74 2.65 1.18 -8.95
CA ALA A 74 2.44 0.26 -7.84
C ALA A 74 2.12 0.99 -6.53
N ASP A 75 2.86 2.05 -6.22
CA ASP A 75 2.69 2.86 -5.01
C ASP A 75 1.32 3.57 -5.03
N THR A 76 0.97 4.17 -6.16
CA THR A 76 -0.34 4.81 -6.37
C THR A 76 -1.47 3.78 -6.25
N TYR A 77 -1.29 2.59 -6.81
CA TYR A 77 -2.28 1.52 -6.75
C TYR A 77 -2.48 1.02 -5.31
N LYS A 78 -1.40 0.87 -4.53
CA LYS A 78 -1.47 0.52 -3.11
C LYS A 78 -2.22 1.59 -2.32
N GLU A 79 -1.91 2.87 -2.52
CA GLU A 79 -2.59 3.96 -1.82
C GLU A 79 -4.10 3.95 -2.10
N MET A 80 -4.48 3.76 -3.37
CA MET A 80 -5.88 3.65 -3.77
C MET A 80 -6.56 2.44 -3.11
N LEU A 81 -5.90 1.27 -3.08
CA LEU A 81 -6.43 0.09 -2.41
C LEU A 81 -6.59 0.27 -0.89
N CYS A 82 -5.68 0.99 -0.23
CA CYS A 82 -5.84 1.32 1.19
C CYS A 82 -7.13 2.13 1.43
N LYS A 83 -7.31 3.23 0.68
CA LYS A 83 -8.52 4.07 0.77
C LYS A 83 -9.78 3.28 0.46
N LEU A 84 -9.73 2.40 -0.54
CA LEU A 84 -10.84 1.52 -0.90
C LEU A 84 -11.17 0.53 0.22
N ALA A 85 -10.16 -0.12 0.81
CA ALA A 85 -10.35 -1.05 1.90
C ALA A 85 -10.98 -0.37 3.13
N GLU A 86 -10.47 0.80 3.53
CA GLU A 86 -11.04 1.61 4.61
C GLU A 86 -12.49 2.02 4.32
N SER A 87 -12.77 2.46 3.09
CA SER A 87 -14.13 2.81 2.68
C SER A 87 -15.08 1.62 2.77
N ILE A 88 -14.64 0.43 2.31
CA ILE A 88 -15.42 -0.80 2.44
C ILE A 88 -15.66 -1.11 3.92
N MET A 89 -14.63 -1.05 4.78
CA MET A 89 -14.80 -1.31 6.21
C MET A 89 -15.78 -0.33 6.87
N HIS A 90 -15.74 0.96 6.54
CA HIS A 90 -16.70 1.95 7.04
C HIS A 90 -18.14 1.71 6.58
N VAL A 91 -18.33 1.19 5.36
CA VAL A 91 -19.67 0.80 4.89
C VAL A 91 -20.20 -0.42 5.65
N LEU A 92 -19.32 -1.39 5.94
CA LEU A 92 -19.70 -2.60 6.66
C LEU A 92 -19.89 -2.37 8.18
N GLN A 93 -19.09 -1.49 8.76
CA GLN A 93 -19.05 -1.18 10.19
C GLN A 93 -19.38 0.30 10.42
N GLN A 94 -20.61 0.52 10.90
CA GLN A 94 -21.16 1.85 11.15
C GLN A 94 -20.50 2.60 12.31
N ASN A 95 -19.85 1.88 13.24
CA ASN A 95 -19.10 2.51 14.32
C ASN A 95 -17.64 2.78 13.87
N PRO A 96 -17.26 4.02 13.55
CA PRO A 96 -15.92 4.33 13.05
C PRO A 96 -14.81 4.02 14.05
N LYS A 97 -15.11 3.95 15.36
CA LYS A 97 -14.12 3.59 16.39
C LYS A 97 -13.64 2.13 16.29
N LEU A 98 -14.38 1.29 15.57
CA LEU A 98 -14.05 -0.11 15.34
C LEU A 98 -13.40 -0.35 13.98
N VAL A 99 -13.24 0.69 13.15
CA VAL A 99 -12.63 0.56 11.82
C VAL A 99 -11.14 0.82 11.95
N PRO A 100 -10.27 -0.18 11.77
CA PRO A 100 -8.83 0.01 11.79
C PRO A 100 -8.34 0.58 10.45
N GLU A 101 -7.07 0.99 10.42
CA GLU A 101 -6.37 1.34 9.18
C GLU A 101 -6.26 0.13 8.24
N ALA A 102 -6.10 0.40 6.94
CA ALA A 102 -5.93 -0.65 5.93
C ALA A 102 -4.67 -1.53 6.17
N GLU A 103 -3.59 -0.93 6.67
CA GLU A 103 -2.33 -1.63 6.95
C GLU A 103 -2.36 -2.36 8.29
N SER A 104 -3.37 -3.20 8.47
CA SER A 104 -3.62 -3.97 9.70
C SER A 104 -4.22 -5.34 9.38
N LYS A 105 -4.59 -6.09 10.42
CA LYS A 105 -5.38 -7.33 10.26
C LYS A 105 -6.78 -7.07 9.68
N MET A 106 -7.20 -5.80 9.64
CA MET A 106 -8.52 -5.32 9.23
C MET A 106 -9.64 -6.03 10.00
N GLU A 107 -9.50 -6.16 11.32
CA GLU A 107 -10.54 -6.70 12.21
C GLU A 107 -11.42 -5.55 12.69
N PHE A 108 -12.69 -5.56 12.29
CA PHE A 108 -13.65 -4.47 12.51
C PHE A 108 -15.02 -4.98 12.96
N GLU A 109 -15.10 -6.25 13.35
CA GLU A 109 -16.29 -6.83 13.94
C GLU A 109 -16.63 -6.16 15.29
N CYS A 110 -17.92 -5.90 15.54
CA CYS A 110 -18.34 -5.42 16.85
C CYS A 110 -18.14 -6.50 17.93
N PRO A 111 -17.53 -6.18 19.08
CA PRO A 111 -17.41 -7.11 20.20
C PRO A 111 -18.78 -7.56 20.73
N LEU A 112 -18.80 -8.73 21.38
CA LEU A 112 -20.00 -9.22 22.06
C LEU A 112 -20.46 -8.21 23.13
N ASN A 113 -21.77 -8.02 23.23
CA ASN A 113 -22.44 -7.12 24.16
C ASN A 113 -22.12 -5.63 24.00
N GLN A 114 -21.50 -5.24 22.88
CA GLN A 114 -21.24 -3.82 22.54
C GLN A 114 -22.04 -3.34 21.33
N ASP A 115 -22.75 -4.26 20.67
CA ASP A 115 -23.57 -3.95 19.52
C ASP A 115 -24.80 -3.12 19.97
N PRO A 116 -25.10 -1.97 19.34
CA PRO A 116 -26.24 -1.14 19.74
C PRO A 116 -27.59 -1.86 19.77
N THR A 117 -27.81 -2.85 18.90
CA THR A 117 -29.05 -3.63 18.90
C THR A 117 -29.06 -4.66 20.03
N GLU A 118 -27.91 -5.23 20.38
CA GLU A 118 -27.77 -6.09 21.56
C GLU A 118 -28.02 -5.29 22.85
N LEU A 119 -27.45 -4.08 22.97
CA LEU A 119 -27.71 -3.18 24.10
C LEU A 119 -29.18 -2.74 24.19
N LEU A 120 -29.83 -2.52 23.04
CA LEU A 120 -31.26 -2.22 22.98
C LEU A 120 -32.08 -3.42 23.49
N SER A 121 -31.72 -4.65 23.12
CA SER A 121 -32.43 -5.85 23.59
C SER A 121 -32.41 -5.97 25.12
N VAL A 122 -31.26 -5.68 25.76
CA VAL A 122 -31.11 -5.68 27.22
C VAL A 122 -31.98 -4.60 27.86
N SER A 123 -32.04 -3.42 27.26
CA SER A 123 -32.85 -2.31 27.75
C SER A 123 -34.36 -2.61 27.62
N LEU A 124 -34.79 -3.22 26.51
CA LEU A 124 -36.17 -3.65 26.30
C LEU A 124 -36.60 -4.72 27.31
N GLU A 125 -35.71 -5.67 27.61
CA GLU A 125 -35.97 -6.69 28.63
C GLU A 125 -36.14 -6.06 30.02
N ALA A 126 -35.30 -5.08 30.38
CA ALA A 126 -35.41 -4.37 31.65
C ALA A 126 -36.72 -3.56 31.81
N MET A 127 -37.39 -3.23 30.70
CA MET A 127 -38.64 -2.48 30.68
C MET A 127 -39.87 -3.37 30.47
N ARG A 128 -39.75 -4.70 30.54
CA ARG A 128 -40.82 -5.64 30.20
C ARG A 128 -42.15 -5.36 30.90
N GLU A 129 -42.11 -5.02 32.18
CA GLU A 129 -43.31 -4.72 32.98
C GLU A 129 -44.09 -3.51 32.46
N ASN A 130 -43.40 -2.54 31.84
CA ASN A 130 -44.02 -1.35 31.27
C ASN A 130 -44.84 -1.66 30.01
N PHE A 131 -44.67 -2.84 29.42
CA PHE A 131 -45.37 -3.29 28.21
C PHE A 131 -46.23 -4.53 28.48
N SER A 132 -46.78 -4.68 29.68
CA SER A 132 -47.57 -5.85 30.09
C SER A 132 -48.73 -6.20 29.14
N ALA A 133 -49.36 -5.20 28.51
CA ALA A 133 -50.41 -5.39 27.51
C ALA A 133 -49.90 -5.88 26.13
N HIS A 134 -48.61 -5.73 25.85
CA HIS A 134 -47.99 -5.94 24.54
C HIS A 134 -46.76 -6.87 24.60
N ILE A 135 -46.69 -7.74 25.62
CA ILE A 135 -45.57 -8.66 25.84
C ILE A 135 -45.18 -9.43 24.57
N PRO A 136 -46.11 -10.02 23.78
CA PRO A 136 -45.71 -10.76 22.58
C PRO A 136 -44.97 -9.91 21.55
N ALA A 137 -45.35 -8.63 21.41
CA ALA A 137 -44.72 -7.70 20.48
C ALA A 137 -43.37 -7.21 21.00
N LEU A 138 -43.26 -6.93 22.31
CA LEU A 138 -41.98 -6.65 22.95
C LEU A 138 -40.98 -7.80 22.77
N GLU A 139 -41.41 -9.04 22.97
CA GLU A 139 -40.56 -10.21 22.77
C GLU A 139 -40.10 -10.37 21.33
N ALA A 140 -40.95 -10.06 20.35
CA ALA A 140 -40.56 -10.04 18.95
C ALA A 140 -39.46 -8.98 18.69
N CYS A 141 -39.59 -7.78 19.28
CA CYS A 141 -38.55 -6.75 19.23
C CYS A 141 -37.23 -7.22 19.84
N ILE A 142 -37.26 -7.81 21.04
CA ILE A 142 -36.06 -8.30 21.73
C ILE A 142 -35.36 -9.36 20.90
N ARG A 143 -36.11 -10.34 20.38
CA ARG A 143 -35.57 -11.39 19.49
C ARG A 143 -34.96 -10.80 18.21
N ALA A 144 -35.66 -9.88 17.55
CA ALA A 144 -35.15 -9.23 16.34
C ALA A 144 -33.88 -8.44 16.62
N CYS A 145 -33.79 -7.73 17.75
CA CYS A 145 -32.58 -7.02 18.15
C CYS A 145 -31.37 -7.96 18.29
N ILE A 146 -31.54 -9.11 18.95
CA ILE A 146 -30.49 -10.13 19.08
C ILE A 146 -30.09 -10.68 17.70
N LYS A 147 -31.08 -10.99 16.84
CA LYS A 147 -30.84 -11.51 15.50
C LYS A 147 -30.12 -10.51 14.59
N LEU A 148 -30.48 -9.24 14.64
CA LEU A 148 -29.81 -8.17 13.91
C LEU A 148 -28.34 -8.01 14.35
N ALA A 149 -28.05 -8.10 15.66
CA ALA A 149 -26.68 -8.08 16.16
C ALA A 149 -25.87 -9.27 15.63
N GLU A 150 -26.43 -10.48 15.65
CA GLU A 150 -25.81 -11.69 15.10
C GLU A 150 -25.54 -11.55 13.59
N LEU A 151 -26.54 -11.08 12.83
CA LEU A 151 -26.45 -10.85 11.39
C LEU A 151 -25.35 -9.83 11.07
N ARG A 152 -25.29 -8.71 11.81
CA ARG A 152 -24.28 -7.66 11.62
C ARG A 152 -22.87 -8.17 11.93
N ARG A 153 -22.66 -8.88 13.04
CA ARG A 153 -21.37 -9.51 13.35
C ARG A 153 -20.94 -10.48 12.24
N SER A 154 -21.85 -11.31 11.75
CA SER A 154 -21.58 -12.26 10.68
C SER A 154 -21.31 -11.57 9.33
N TYR A 155 -22.02 -10.48 9.04
CA TYR A 155 -21.84 -9.63 7.87
C TYR A 155 -20.45 -8.97 7.85
N CYS A 156 -19.99 -8.37 8.94
CA CYS A 156 -18.62 -7.83 9.03
C CYS A 156 -17.57 -8.91 8.78
N LYS A 157 -17.73 -10.10 9.38
CA LYS A 157 -16.83 -11.25 9.16
C LYS A 157 -16.81 -11.71 7.71
N ARG A 158 -17.97 -11.80 7.06
CA ARG A 158 -18.09 -12.19 5.64
C ARG A 158 -17.51 -11.13 4.73
N GLY A 159 -17.79 -9.85 4.99
CA GLY A 159 -17.19 -8.73 4.26
C GLY A 159 -15.67 -8.73 4.35
N ARG A 160 -15.10 -8.89 5.55
CA ARG A 160 -13.65 -9.03 5.74
C ARG A 160 -13.04 -10.20 4.94
N ARG A 161 -13.76 -11.32 4.81
CA ARG A 161 -13.34 -12.46 3.99
C ARG A 161 -13.49 -12.19 2.49
N ALA A 162 -14.48 -11.38 2.09
CA ALA A 162 -14.73 -11.07 0.69
C ALA A 162 -13.64 -10.19 0.07
N ILE A 163 -12.91 -9.39 0.86
CA ILE A 163 -11.75 -8.58 0.42
C ILE A 163 -10.40 -9.23 0.75
N HIS A 164 -10.31 -10.55 0.68
CA HIS A 164 -9.11 -11.30 1.06
C HIS A 164 -7.88 -10.94 0.21
N PHE A 165 -8.00 -10.88 -1.11
CA PHE A 165 -6.91 -10.55 -2.02
C PHE A 165 -6.49 -9.09 -1.89
N ILE A 166 -7.43 -8.15 -1.72
CA ILE A 166 -7.09 -6.75 -1.41
C ILE A 166 -6.26 -6.69 -0.11
N ARG A 167 -6.71 -7.38 0.94
CA ARG A 167 -5.99 -7.46 2.23
C ARG A 167 -4.59 -8.03 2.08
N THR A 168 -4.47 -9.14 1.35
CA THR A 168 -3.19 -9.81 1.07
C THR A 168 -2.27 -8.90 0.25
N PHE A 169 -2.81 -8.17 -0.73
CA PHE A 169 -2.02 -7.25 -1.54
C PHE A 169 -1.39 -6.15 -0.68
N ILE A 170 -2.20 -5.48 0.14
CA ILE A 170 -1.75 -4.36 0.98
C ILE A 170 -0.72 -4.85 2.01
N ASN A 171 -1.03 -5.92 2.74
CA ASN A 171 -0.28 -6.30 3.93
C ASN A 171 0.83 -7.32 3.70
N VAL A 172 0.84 -8.01 2.55
CA VAL A 172 1.84 -9.05 2.24
C VAL A 172 2.56 -8.75 0.95
N ASP A 173 1.83 -8.65 -0.16
CA ASP A 173 2.45 -8.56 -1.49
C ASP A 173 3.23 -7.26 -1.67
N TYR A 174 2.63 -6.13 -1.29
CA TYR A 174 3.27 -4.83 -1.40
C TYR A 174 4.44 -4.67 -0.42
N VAL A 175 4.33 -5.25 0.78
CA VAL A 175 5.43 -5.30 1.76
C VAL A 175 6.61 -6.09 1.20
N LEU A 176 6.36 -7.25 0.59
CA LEU A 176 7.39 -8.04 -0.06
C LEU A 176 8.04 -7.29 -1.23
N LEU A 177 7.23 -6.66 -2.09
CA LEU A 177 7.73 -5.83 -3.19
C LEU A 177 8.60 -4.67 -2.67
N ASN A 178 8.17 -4.00 -1.60
CA ASN A 178 8.96 -2.93 -1.00
C ASN A 178 10.29 -3.45 -0.45
N ASN A 179 10.32 -4.62 0.18
CA ASN A 179 11.57 -5.24 0.64
C ASN A 179 12.52 -5.54 -0.53
N GLN A 180 12.01 -6.08 -1.64
CA GLN A 180 12.82 -6.33 -2.85
C GLN A 180 13.34 -5.03 -3.47
N ARG A 181 12.53 -3.96 -3.48
CA ARG A 181 12.96 -2.62 -3.92
C ARG A 181 14.09 -2.07 -3.04
N GLN A 182 13.99 -2.21 -1.71
CA GLN A 182 15.06 -1.78 -0.81
C GLN A 182 16.35 -2.57 -1.04
N GLU A 183 16.25 -3.89 -1.26
CA GLU A 183 17.41 -4.71 -1.60
C GLU A 183 18.00 -4.30 -2.96
N LEU A 184 17.18 -3.98 -3.97
CA LEU A 184 17.65 -3.47 -5.25
C LEU A 184 18.46 -2.18 -5.09
N ILE A 185 17.99 -1.22 -4.27
CA ILE A 185 18.73 0.01 -3.97
C ILE A 185 20.07 -0.30 -3.30
N LYS A 186 20.10 -1.24 -2.35
CA LYS A 186 21.33 -1.69 -1.69
C LYS A 186 22.31 -2.31 -2.71
N ARG A 187 21.83 -3.19 -3.59
CA ARG A 187 22.67 -3.82 -4.65
C ARG A 187 23.19 -2.79 -5.66
N ARG A 188 22.39 -1.77 -5.99
CA ARG A 188 22.83 -0.65 -6.84
C ARG A 188 24.01 0.09 -6.21
N GLN A 189 23.88 0.44 -4.92
CA GLN A 189 24.93 1.11 -4.16
C GLN A 189 26.21 0.27 -4.14
N GLU A 190 26.10 -1.03 -3.83
CA GLU A 190 27.25 -1.95 -3.84
C GLU A 190 27.93 -2.03 -5.22
N MET A 191 27.14 -2.07 -6.30
CA MET A 191 27.63 -2.04 -7.67
C MET A 191 28.37 -0.74 -7.98
N ASP A 192 27.79 0.42 -7.64
CA ASP A 192 28.39 1.73 -7.90
C ASP A 192 29.72 1.89 -7.15
N PHE A 193 29.78 1.41 -5.91
CA PHE A 193 31.02 1.38 -5.13
C PHE A 193 32.08 0.49 -5.76
N ALA A 194 31.72 -0.74 -6.15
CA ALA A 194 32.66 -1.67 -6.78
C ALA A 194 33.19 -1.13 -8.12
N LYS A 195 32.34 -0.47 -8.92
CA LYS A 195 32.74 0.24 -10.14
C LYS A 195 33.75 1.34 -9.84
N HIS A 196 33.49 2.16 -8.82
CA HIS A 196 34.40 3.23 -8.41
C HIS A 196 35.74 2.69 -7.87
N GLU A 197 35.73 1.63 -7.05
CA GLU A 197 36.97 1.02 -6.53
C GLU A 197 37.85 0.41 -7.63
N TYR A 198 37.22 -0.19 -8.65
CA TYR A 198 37.90 -0.72 -9.82
C TYR A 198 38.44 0.40 -10.71
N ALA A 199 37.66 1.46 -10.96
CA ALA A 199 38.10 2.60 -11.75
C ALA A 199 39.31 3.32 -11.15
N ASN A 200 39.36 3.44 -9.81
CA ASN A 200 40.47 4.11 -9.13
C ASN A 200 41.74 3.26 -9.01
N ASN A 201 41.62 1.93 -8.98
CA ASN A 201 42.76 1.03 -8.93
C ASN A 201 42.38 -0.32 -9.58
N PRO A 202 42.58 -0.45 -10.90
CA PRO A 202 42.20 -1.64 -11.65
C PRO A 202 43.09 -2.84 -11.29
N THR A 203 42.55 -3.75 -10.48
CA THR A 203 43.14 -5.07 -10.22
C THR A 203 42.16 -6.17 -10.63
N GLU A 204 42.64 -7.36 -10.98
CA GLU A 204 41.75 -8.48 -11.36
C GLU A 204 40.77 -8.84 -10.24
N GLN A 205 41.21 -8.84 -8.98
CA GLN A 205 40.34 -9.06 -7.83
C GLN A 205 39.18 -8.04 -7.75
N LYS A 206 39.45 -6.77 -8.04
CA LYS A 206 38.43 -5.71 -8.05
C LYS A 206 37.51 -5.81 -9.26
N LYS A 207 38.05 -6.23 -10.41
CA LYS A 207 37.26 -6.51 -11.62
C LYS A 207 36.26 -7.64 -11.37
N GLU A 208 36.70 -8.74 -10.75
CA GLU A 208 35.83 -9.85 -10.34
C GLU A 208 34.75 -9.39 -9.34
N SER A 209 35.14 -8.60 -8.33
CA SER A 209 34.20 -8.03 -7.36
C SER A 209 33.15 -7.13 -8.03
N CYS A 210 33.56 -6.28 -8.97
CA CYS A 210 32.69 -5.43 -9.77
C CYS A 210 31.71 -6.27 -10.62
N ASN A 211 32.21 -7.27 -11.34
CA ASN A 211 31.37 -8.15 -12.15
C ASN A 211 30.33 -8.91 -11.30
N LYS A 212 30.73 -9.37 -10.11
CA LYS A 212 29.83 -10.02 -9.16
C LYS A 212 28.73 -9.07 -8.65
N ALA A 213 29.08 -7.82 -8.35
CA ALA A 213 28.12 -6.82 -7.91
C ALA A 213 27.13 -6.44 -9.04
N ILE A 214 27.60 -6.31 -10.28
CA ILE A 214 26.76 -6.08 -11.46
C ILE A 214 25.78 -7.25 -11.66
N ALA A 215 26.27 -8.49 -11.59
CA ALA A 215 25.41 -9.67 -11.75
C ALA A 215 24.30 -9.73 -10.69
N LYS A 216 24.65 -9.48 -9.42
CA LYS A 216 23.69 -9.40 -8.30
C LYS A 216 22.66 -8.28 -8.45
N PHE A 217 23.08 -7.11 -8.94
CA PHE A 217 22.18 -6.00 -9.20
C PHE A 217 21.20 -6.35 -10.33
N LYS A 218 21.69 -6.98 -11.40
CA LYS A 218 20.85 -7.42 -12.51
C LYS A 218 19.83 -8.47 -12.06
N GLU A 219 20.28 -9.50 -11.35
CA GLU A 219 19.41 -10.54 -10.77
C GLU A 219 18.29 -9.92 -9.92
N GLN A 220 18.64 -9.04 -8.98
CA GLN A 220 17.65 -8.36 -8.14
C GLN A 220 16.71 -7.45 -8.95
N SER A 221 17.23 -6.81 -10.01
CA SER A 221 16.43 -5.97 -10.90
C SER A 221 15.38 -6.82 -11.62
N ASP A 222 15.78 -7.95 -12.18
CA ASP A 222 14.90 -8.87 -12.90
C ASP A 222 13.79 -9.39 -11.96
N GLU A 223 14.12 -9.77 -10.72
CA GLU A 223 13.15 -10.17 -9.70
C GLU A 223 12.11 -9.08 -9.38
N VAL A 224 12.56 -7.82 -9.23
CA VAL A 224 11.63 -6.71 -8.92
C VAL A 224 10.73 -6.40 -10.11
N PHE A 225 11.26 -6.44 -11.33
CA PHE A 225 10.45 -6.28 -12.55
C PHE A 225 9.40 -7.38 -12.69
N GLU A 226 9.77 -8.63 -12.39
CA GLU A 226 8.82 -9.73 -12.37
C GLU A 226 7.71 -9.48 -11.33
N ALA A 227 8.10 -9.11 -10.09
CA ALA A 227 7.15 -8.81 -9.01
C ALA A 227 6.18 -7.67 -9.38
N LEU A 228 6.68 -6.58 -9.98
CA LEU A 228 5.88 -5.47 -10.49
C LEU A 228 4.90 -5.93 -11.59
N GLY A 229 5.35 -6.80 -12.50
CA GLY A 229 4.53 -7.39 -13.55
C GLY A 229 3.34 -8.19 -12.99
N THR A 230 3.51 -8.86 -11.85
CA THR A 230 2.42 -9.64 -11.23
C THR A 230 1.25 -8.80 -10.75
N ILE A 231 1.45 -7.50 -10.47
CA ILE A 231 0.41 -6.61 -9.93
C ILE A 231 -0.81 -6.57 -10.85
N GLN A 232 -0.59 -6.52 -12.18
CA GLN A 232 -1.68 -6.45 -13.15
C GLN A 232 -2.60 -7.68 -13.06
N SER A 233 -2.03 -8.88 -12.87
CA SER A 233 -2.81 -10.11 -12.70
C SER A 233 -3.66 -10.11 -11.41
N LYS A 234 -3.23 -9.39 -10.37
CA LYS A 234 -3.94 -9.29 -9.08
C LYS A 234 -5.14 -8.34 -9.17
N LYS A 235 -5.10 -7.32 -10.05
CA LYS A 235 -6.19 -6.34 -10.22
C LYS A 235 -7.53 -7.00 -10.54
N GLU A 236 -7.52 -8.04 -11.39
CA GLU A 236 -8.75 -8.77 -11.73
C GLU A 236 -9.35 -9.46 -10.50
N LYS A 237 -8.51 -10.07 -9.65
CA LYS A 237 -8.97 -10.67 -8.39
C LYS A 237 -9.58 -9.61 -7.47
N HIS A 238 -8.96 -8.45 -7.34
CA HIS A 238 -9.50 -7.34 -6.55
C HIS A 238 -10.86 -6.87 -7.10
N ARG A 239 -11.02 -6.77 -8.42
CA ARG A 239 -12.30 -6.42 -9.05
C ARG A 239 -13.42 -7.41 -8.67
N ILE A 240 -13.12 -8.71 -8.72
CA ILE A 240 -14.07 -9.77 -8.36
C ILE A 240 -14.48 -9.65 -6.87
N GLU A 241 -13.56 -9.25 -5.99
CA GLU A 241 -13.86 -9.05 -4.56
C GLU A 241 -14.84 -7.91 -4.30
N LEU A 242 -14.84 -6.85 -5.11
CA LEU A 242 -15.84 -5.79 -5.01
C LEU A 242 -17.25 -6.32 -5.30
N ILE A 243 -17.39 -7.20 -6.30
CA ILE A 243 -18.67 -7.86 -6.59
C ILE A 243 -19.12 -8.72 -5.41
N LYS A 244 -18.19 -9.49 -4.82
CA LYS A 244 -18.48 -10.31 -3.64
C LYS A 244 -18.94 -9.48 -2.45
N ILE A 245 -18.35 -8.31 -2.23
CA ILE A 245 -18.79 -7.38 -1.18
C ILE A 245 -20.24 -6.95 -1.43
N LEU A 246 -20.57 -6.52 -2.65
CA LEU A 246 -21.94 -6.11 -2.99
C LEU A 246 -22.95 -7.25 -2.79
N ASP A 247 -22.57 -8.49 -3.12
CA ASP A 247 -23.40 -9.66 -2.86
C ASP A 247 -23.61 -9.91 -1.35
N GLU A 248 -22.57 -9.75 -0.53
CA GLU A 248 -22.67 -9.88 0.92
C GLU A 248 -23.52 -8.77 1.55
N MET A 249 -23.42 -7.54 1.05
CA MET A 249 -24.28 -6.42 1.42
C MET A 249 -25.75 -6.74 1.13
N ARG A 250 -26.05 -7.20 -0.10
CA ARG A 250 -27.42 -7.58 -0.50
C ARG A 250 -27.99 -8.66 0.41
N LYS A 251 -27.24 -9.73 0.67
CA LYS A 251 -27.67 -10.81 1.57
C LYS A 251 -27.97 -10.30 2.97
N TYR A 252 -27.08 -9.48 3.54
CA TYR A 252 -27.29 -8.90 4.86
C TYR A 252 -28.56 -8.05 4.92
N HIS A 253 -28.75 -7.14 3.95
CA HIS A 253 -29.91 -6.25 3.95
C HIS A 253 -31.23 -7.01 3.79
N ASN A 254 -31.27 -8.06 2.97
CA ASN A 254 -32.46 -8.90 2.84
C ASN A 254 -32.79 -9.59 4.17
N SER A 255 -31.82 -10.26 4.80
CA SER A 255 -32.05 -10.93 6.09
C SER A 255 -32.40 -9.94 7.20
N ALA A 256 -31.77 -8.77 7.25
CA ALA A 256 -32.11 -7.75 8.24
C ALA A 256 -33.54 -7.21 8.03
N ALA A 257 -33.96 -7.02 6.77
CA ALA A 257 -35.32 -6.60 6.45
C ALA A 257 -36.36 -7.65 6.87
N GLU A 258 -36.08 -8.94 6.67
CA GLU A 258 -36.94 -10.04 7.12
C GLU A 258 -37.15 -10.01 8.64
N GLU A 259 -36.07 -9.84 9.43
CA GLU A 259 -36.16 -9.72 10.89
C GLU A 259 -36.98 -8.50 11.33
N CYS A 260 -36.77 -7.34 10.68
CA CYS A 260 -37.57 -6.14 10.94
C CYS A 260 -39.06 -6.34 10.60
N PHE A 261 -39.35 -7.06 9.51
CA PHE A 261 -40.73 -7.29 9.07
C PHE A 261 -41.52 -8.19 10.05
N LEU A 262 -40.85 -9.12 10.73
CA LEU A 262 -41.46 -9.91 11.82
C LEU A 262 -41.92 -9.03 12.98
N VAL A 263 -41.14 -8.00 13.32
CA VAL A 263 -41.52 -7.02 14.34
C VAL A 263 -42.75 -6.21 13.89
N CYS A 264 -42.76 -5.73 12.65
CA CYS A 264 -43.87 -4.93 12.11
C CYS A 264 -45.22 -5.70 12.09
N LYS A 265 -45.18 -7.03 11.98
CA LYS A 265 -46.37 -7.88 12.02
C LYS A 265 -46.88 -8.16 13.43
N SER A 266 -46.11 -7.81 14.46
CA SER A 266 -46.49 -8.03 15.84
C SER A 266 -47.56 -7.02 16.26
N LYS A 267 -48.57 -7.50 16.99
CA LYS A 267 -49.69 -6.67 17.46
C LYS A 267 -49.29 -5.91 18.73
N TRP A 268 -49.11 -4.60 18.57
CA TRP A 268 -49.00 -3.63 19.66
C TRP A 268 -50.38 -3.07 20.03
#